data_AF-A0A926FGD3-F1
#
_entry.id   AF-A0A926FGD3-F1
#
_cell.length_a   1.000
_cell.length_b   1.000
_cell.length_c   1.000
_cell.angle_alpha   90.00
_cell.angle_beta   90.00
_cell.angle_gamma   90.00
#
_symmetry.space_group_name_H-M   'P 1'
#
loop_
_entity.id
_entity.type
_entity.pdbx_description
1 polymer ?
#
loop_
_entity_poly.entity_id
_entity_poly.type
_entity_poly.pdbx_seq_one_letter_code
_entity_poly.pdbx_strand_id
1 'polypeptide(L)'
;MSFPARPGWPRGAALAAGVFLLAAVVATWPQAAHLRDGLTDVWDAKFTGWVMHWDFAQTFRDPLRLFHANIFHPAPYALAFSENLYGAAVFGFPLYAAGVSTLAAYNVLFLLGMALSGVGAWALARALTGDGAAAFLAGLVFAFNPWQLAQIPH
;
A
#
# COMPACT_ATOMS: atom_id res chain seq x y z
N MET A 1 5.21 -6.70 33.18
CA MET A 1 6.17 -6.10 32.24
C MET A 1 5.64 -4.74 31.82
N SER A 2 6.16 -3.65 32.40
CA SER A 2 5.80 -2.28 32.02
C SER A 2 6.82 -1.77 31.02
N PHE A 3 6.43 -1.58 29.76
CA PHE A 3 7.24 -0.86 28.79
C PHE A 3 7.30 0.61 29.21
N PRO A 4 8.48 1.19 29.48
CA PRO A 4 8.57 2.62 29.72
C PRO A 4 8.17 3.38 28.46
N ALA A 5 7.19 4.27 28.57
CA ALA A 5 6.86 5.21 27.49
C ALA A 5 8.09 6.08 27.22
N ARG A 6 8.75 5.87 26.08
CA ARG A 6 9.97 6.61 25.71
C ARG A 6 9.57 7.92 25.00
N PRO A 7 9.84 9.09 25.61
CA PRO A 7 9.57 10.38 24.99
C PRO A 7 10.57 10.60 23.85
N GLY A 8 10.07 10.63 22.60
CA GLY A 8 10.90 10.79 21.39
C GLY A 8 10.31 10.21 20.10
N TRP A 9 9.23 9.42 20.20
CA TRP A 9 8.59 8.70 19.08
C TRP A 9 8.18 9.56 17.86
N PRO A 10 7.50 10.72 18.00
CA PRO A 10 6.86 11.34 16.84
C PRO A 10 7.86 11.92 15.83
N ARG A 11 8.98 12.48 16.31
CA ARG A 11 10.01 13.04 15.42
C ARG A 11 10.78 11.93 14.68
N GLY A 12 11.13 10.85 15.38
CA GLY A 12 11.81 9.70 14.77
C GLY A 12 10.93 8.99 13.74
N ALA A 13 9.63 8.85 14.04
CA ALA A 13 8.68 8.23 13.13
C ALA A 13 8.45 9.04 11.84
N ALA A 14 8.35 10.37 11.95
CA ALA A 14 8.21 11.23 10.76
C ALA A 14 9.44 11.17 9.85
N LEU A 15 10.65 11.17 10.44
CA LEU A 15 11.89 11.01 9.68
C LEU A 15 11.97 9.63 9.02
N ALA A 16 11.65 8.56 9.77
CA ALA A 16 11.63 7.21 9.22
C ALA A 16 10.63 7.10 8.05
N ALA A 17 9.42 7.64 8.20
CA ALA A 17 8.41 7.66 7.15
C ALA A 17 8.90 8.42 5.91
N GLY A 18 9.52 9.59 6.07
CA GLY A 18 10.09 10.35 4.96
C GLY A 18 11.20 9.58 4.23
N VAL A 19 12.09 8.90 4.97
CA VAL A 19 13.17 8.11 4.37
C VAL A 19 12.63 6.89 3.64
N PHE A 20 11.69 6.14 4.22
CA PHE A 20 11.12 4.96 3.57
C PHE A 20 10.24 5.33 2.37
N LEU A 21 9.57 6.49 2.39
CA LEU A 21 8.86 7.02 1.24
C LEU A 21 9.84 7.39 0.11
N LEU A 22 10.95 8.05 0.43
CA LEU A 22 12.00 8.35 -0.55
C LEU A 22 12.60 7.06 -1.14
N ALA A 23 12.88 6.06 -0.29
CA ALA A 23 13.36 4.76 -0.73
C ALA A 23 12.36 4.07 -1.67
N ALA A 24 11.05 4.13 -1.38
CA ALA A 24 10.01 3.61 -2.26
C ALA A 24 9.98 4.32 -3.62
N VAL A 25 10.08 5.65 -3.64
CA VAL A 25 10.16 6.42 -4.90
C VAL A 25 11.39 6.03 -5.73
N VAL A 26 12.56 5.89 -5.09
CA VAL A 26 13.79 5.51 -5.77
C VAL A 26 13.72 4.06 -6.29
N ALA A 27 13.22 3.13 -5.46
CA ALA A 27 13.13 1.71 -5.81
C ALA A 27 12.13 1.43 -6.93
N THR A 28 11.15 2.31 -7.12
CA THR A 28 10.08 2.16 -8.12
C THR A 28 10.23 3.13 -9.29
N TRP A 29 11.38 3.79 -9.43
CA TRP A 29 11.65 4.64 -10.58
C TRP A 29 11.70 3.81 -11.88
N PRO A 30 11.03 4.20 -12.99
CA PRO A 30 10.33 5.46 -13.23
C PRO A 30 8.82 5.46 -12.92
N GLN A 31 8.22 4.37 -12.44
CA GLN A 31 6.77 4.32 -12.14
C GLN A 31 6.33 5.44 -11.19
N ALA A 32 7.15 5.76 -10.17
CA ALA A 32 6.86 6.86 -9.25
C ALA A 32 6.74 8.24 -9.94
N ALA A 33 7.38 8.45 -11.10
CA ALA A 33 7.25 9.67 -11.90
C ALA A 33 5.98 9.68 -12.78
N HIS A 34 5.43 8.50 -13.06
CA HIS A 34 4.32 8.27 -13.98
C HIS A 34 3.10 7.73 -13.23
N LEU A 35 2.62 8.45 -12.21
CA LEU A 35 1.51 7.97 -11.38
C LEU A 35 0.23 7.72 -12.18
N ARG A 36 0.00 8.45 -13.28
CA ARG A 36 -1.27 8.42 -14.04
C ARG A 36 -1.27 7.43 -15.20
N ASP A 37 -0.11 6.99 -15.64
CA ASP A 37 0.12 6.33 -16.93
C ASP A 37 1.22 5.25 -16.88
N GLY A 38 2.02 5.20 -15.82
CA GLY A 38 3.10 4.25 -15.60
C GLY A 38 2.66 3.07 -14.75
N LEU A 39 3.00 1.88 -15.24
CA LEU A 39 2.79 0.61 -14.58
C LEU A 39 3.97 -0.31 -14.88
N THR A 40 4.60 -0.87 -13.85
CA THR A 40 5.63 -1.90 -14.01
C THR A 40 5.01 -3.24 -14.46
N ASP A 41 3.82 -3.58 -13.97
CA ASP A 41 2.99 -4.65 -14.51
C ASP A 41 1.64 -4.13 -15.01
N VAL A 42 1.24 -4.60 -16.19
CA VAL A 42 0.09 -4.09 -16.93
C VAL A 42 -1.20 -4.84 -16.54
N TRP A 43 -1.11 -6.05 -16.00
CA TRP A 43 -2.28 -6.92 -15.82
C TRP A 43 -2.79 -6.87 -14.38
N ASP A 44 -1.97 -7.30 -13.43
CA ASP A 44 -2.31 -7.43 -12.02
C ASP A 44 -2.48 -6.04 -11.39
N ALA A 45 -1.68 -5.06 -11.80
CA ALA A 45 -1.86 -3.68 -11.33
C ALA A 45 -3.18 -3.06 -11.80
N LYS A 46 -3.62 -3.34 -13.05
CA LYS A 46 -4.92 -2.86 -13.55
C LYS A 46 -6.07 -3.55 -12.86
N PHE A 47 -5.95 -4.87 -12.65
CA PHE A 47 -6.93 -5.65 -11.92
C PHE A 47 -7.07 -5.12 -10.48
N THR A 48 -5.95 -4.97 -9.77
CA THR A 48 -5.88 -4.42 -8.41
C THR A 48 -6.47 -3.01 -8.34
N GLY A 49 -6.12 -2.14 -9.29
CA GLY A 49 -6.70 -0.80 -9.38
C GLY A 49 -8.21 -0.83 -9.61
N TRP A 50 -8.70 -1.73 -10.47
CA TRP A 50 -10.14 -1.93 -10.67
C TRP A 50 -10.83 -2.43 -9.40
N VAL A 51 -10.24 -3.39 -8.66
CA VAL A 51 -10.78 -3.87 -7.38
C VAL A 51 -10.92 -2.70 -6.39
N MET A 52 -9.87 -1.92 -6.18
CA MET A 52 -9.89 -0.80 -5.23
C MET A 52 -10.92 0.27 -5.62
N HIS A 53 -11.07 0.54 -6.92
CA HIS A 53 -12.10 1.46 -7.40
C HIS A 53 -13.52 0.88 -7.28
N TRP A 54 -13.70 -0.41 -7.54
CA TRP A 54 -14.96 -1.12 -7.34
C TRP A 54 -15.39 -1.02 -5.87
N ASP A 55 -14.49 -1.30 -4.94
CA ASP A 55 -14.77 -1.19 -3.50
C ASP A 55 -15.27 0.19 -3.12
N PHE A 56 -14.58 1.24 -3.59
CA PHE A 56 -15.01 2.62 -3.38
C PHE A 56 -16.41 2.85 -3.97
N ALA A 57 -16.59 2.61 -5.26
CA ALA A 57 -17.83 2.91 -5.97
C ALA A 57 -19.01 2.13 -5.39
N GLN A 58 -18.82 0.85 -5.09
CA GLN A 58 -19.87 -0.05 -4.63
C GLN A 58 -20.21 0.18 -3.15
N THR A 59 -19.26 0.62 -2.32
CA THR A 59 -19.54 1.05 -0.94
C THR A 59 -20.61 2.15 -0.89
N PHE A 60 -20.54 3.12 -1.82
CA PHE A 60 -21.48 4.24 -1.84
C PHE A 60 -22.68 4.01 -2.75
N ARG A 61 -22.62 3.05 -3.69
CA ARG A 61 -23.70 2.74 -4.62
C ARG A 61 -24.67 1.67 -4.10
N ASP A 62 -24.14 0.52 -3.66
CA ASP A 62 -24.93 -0.60 -3.14
C ASP A 62 -24.03 -1.53 -2.28
N PRO A 63 -23.82 -1.21 -0.99
CA PRO A 63 -22.87 -1.93 -0.14
C PRO A 63 -23.29 -3.38 0.14
N LEU A 64 -24.58 -3.72 0.04
CA LEU A 64 -25.07 -5.09 0.21
C LEU A 64 -24.63 -6.00 -0.94
N ARG A 65 -24.28 -5.42 -2.08
CA ARG A 65 -23.78 -6.12 -3.27
C ARG A 65 -22.29 -5.89 -3.49
N LEU A 66 -21.53 -5.55 -2.45
CA LEU A 66 -20.07 -5.35 -2.54
C LEU A 66 -19.37 -6.52 -3.25
N PHE A 67 -19.71 -7.75 -2.86
CA PHE A 67 -19.06 -8.94 -3.42
C PHE A 67 -19.53 -9.32 -4.84
N HIS A 68 -20.56 -8.67 -5.38
CA HIS A 68 -21.11 -8.96 -6.71
C HIS A 68 -20.43 -8.12 -7.79
N ALA A 69 -19.09 -8.24 -7.87
CA ALA A 69 -18.30 -7.48 -8.84
C ALA A 69 -18.67 -7.79 -10.29
N ASN A 70 -18.51 -6.78 -11.16
CA ASN A 70 -18.87 -6.83 -12.57
C ASN A 70 -17.85 -7.59 -13.45
N ILE A 71 -17.27 -8.68 -12.92
CA ILE A 71 -16.31 -9.54 -13.61
C ILE A 71 -16.84 -10.97 -13.70
N PHE A 72 -16.47 -11.70 -14.75
CA PHE A 72 -16.85 -13.10 -14.98
C PHE A 72 -18.37 -13.35 -15.01
N HIS A 73 -19.15 -12.43 -15.58
CA HIS A 73 -20.60 -12.59 -15.70
C HIS A 73 -20.97 -13.94 -16.37
N PRO A 74 -21.95 -14.71 -15.84
CA PRO A 74 -22.90 -14.36 -14.77
C PRO A 74 -22.52 -14.84 -13.36
N ALA A 75 -21.25 -15.10 -13.07
CA ALA A 75 -20.84 -15.67 -11.78
C ALA A 75 -21.22 -14.74 -10.59
N PRO A 76 -22.01 -15.23 -9.61
CA PRO A 76 -22.32 -14.45 -8.42
C PRO A 76 -21.12 -14.42 -7.47
N TYR A 77 -21.04 -13.38 -6.64
CA TYR A 77 -19.99 -13.20 -5.63
C TYR A 77 -18.55 -13.21 -6.20
N ALA A 78 -18.35 -12.79 -7.46
CA ALA A 78 -17.06 -12.87 -8.15
C ALA A 78 -15.90 -12.23 -7.35
N LEU A 79 -16.15 -11.18 -6.57
CA LEU A 79 -15.14 -10.55 -5.71
C LEU A 79 -14.76 -11.40 -4.49
N ALA A 80 -15.71 -12.17 -3.94
CA ALA A 80 -15.45 -13.03 -2.78
C ALA A 80 -14.54 -14.21 -3.11
N PHE A 81 -14.55 -14.64 -4.39
CA PHE A 81 -13.64 -15.66 -4.92
C PHE A 81 -12.33 -15.06 -5.46
N SER A 82 -12.10 -13.77 -5.22
CA SER A 82 -10.91 -13.04 -5.63
C SER A 82 -10.31 -12.25 -4.46
N GLU A 83 -9.26 -11.50 -4.72
CA GLU A 83 -8.66 -10.59 -3.74
C GLU A 83 -9.53 -9.35 -3.64
N ASN A 84 -10.31 -9.24 -2.55
CA ASN A 84 -11.23 -8.11 -2.39
C ASN A 84 -10.52 -6.80 -2.03
N LEU A 85 -9.32 -6.83 -1.45
CA LEU A 85 -8.49 -5.66 -1.10
C LEU A 85 -9.17 -4.51 -0.35
N TYR A 86 -10.36 -4.73 0.23
CA TYR A 86 -11.17 -3.67 0.82
C TYR A 86 -10.44 -2.88 1.90
N GLY A 87 -9.68 -3.58 2.75
CA GLY A 87 -8.88 -2.97 3.81
C GLY A 87 -7.81 -1.99 3.29
N ALA A 88 -7.22 -2.28 2.12
CA ALA A 88 -6.30 -1.36 1.46
C ALA A 88 -7.05 -0.26 0.70
N ALA A 89 -8.15 -0.60 0.03
CA ALA A 89 -8.95 0.31 -0.78
C ALA A 89 -9.49 1.50 0.03
N VAL A 90 -9.86 1.31 1.30
CA VAL A 90 -10.36 2.38 2.18
C VAL A 90 -9.38 3.56 2.29
N PHE A 91 -8.07 3.32 2.26
CA PHE A 91 -7.07 4.39 2.27
C PHE A 91 -7.06 5.20 0.97
N GLY A 92 -7.56 4.63 -0.14
CA GLY A 92 -7.74 5.30 -1.42
C GLY A 92 -9.06 6.05 -1.56
N PHE A 93 -10.06 5.81 -0.71
CA PHE A 93 -11.38 6.43 -0.82
C PHE A 93 -11.33 7.96 -0.89
N PRO A 94 -10.51 8.68 -0.08
CA PRO A 94 -10.39 10.13 -0.20
C PRO A 94 -9.86 10.57 -1.57
N LEU A 95 -8.96 9.80 -2.19
CA LEU A 95 -8.42 10.09 -3.52
C LEU A 95 -9.51 9.92 -4.59
N TYR A 96 -10.28 8.83 -4.53
CA TYR A 96 -11.39 8.60 -5.44
C TYR A 96 -12.49 9.64 -5.29
N ALA A 97 -12.84 10.01 -4.05
CA ALA A 97 -13.80 11.08 -3.78
C ALA A 97 -13.32 12.44 -4.31
N ALA A 98 -12.00 12.69 -4.33
CA ALA A 98 -11.39 13.86 -4.94
C ALA A 98 -11.25 13.79 -6.47
N GLY A 99 -11.74 12.72 -7.11
CA GLY A 99 -11.70 12.55 -8.57
C GLY A 99 -10.33 12.13 -9.13
N VAL A 100 -9.44 11.60 -8.28
CA VAL A 100 -8.16 11.04 -8.73
C VAL A 100 -8.43 9.78 -9.58
N SER A 101 -7.71 9.63 -10.69
CA SER A 101 -7.87 8.48 -11.58
C SER A 101 -7.51 7.17 -10.87
N THR A 102 -8.14 6.06 -11.28
CA THR A 102 -7.89 4.73 -10.72
C THR A 102 -6.41 4.37 -10.65
N LEU A 103 -5.70 4.63 -11.74
CA LEU A 103 -4.27 4.32 -11.84
C LEU A 103 -3.41 5.19 -10.91
N ALA A 104 -3.73 6.49 -10.79
CA ALA A 104 -3.01 7.37 -9.87
C ALA A 104 -3.25 7.01 -8.41
N ALA A 105 -4.49 6.69 -8.04
CA ALA A 105 -4.80 6.24 -6.69
C ALA A 105 -4.09 4.92 -6.35
N TYR A 106 -4.09 3.96 -7.27
CA TYR A 106 -3.33 2.70 -7.13
C TYR A 106 -1.84 2.97 -6.89
N ASN A 107 -1.19 3.76 -7.75
CA ASN A 107 0.24 4.05 -7.63
C ASN A 107 0.59 4.78 -6.32
N VAL A 108 -0.28 5.69 -5.86
CA VAL A 108 -0.11 6.34 -4.55
C VAL A 108 -0.20 5.31 -3.42
N LEU A 109 -1.23 4.45 -3.43
CA LEU A 109 -1.38 3.41 -2.41
C LEU A 109 -0.24 2.40 -2.43
N PHE A 110 0.27 2.05 -3.61
CA PHE A 110 1.41 1.16 -3.77
C PHE A 110 2.67 1.75 -3.11
N LEU A 111 3.01 3.00 -3.40
CA LEU A 111 4.14 3.70 -2.76
C LEU A 111 3.98 3.83 -1.24
N LEU A 112 2.77 4.17 -0.79
CA LEU A 112 2.44 4.26 0.64
C LEU A 112 2.55 2.89 1.32
N GLY A 113 2.10 1.81 0.68
CA GLY A 113 2.19 0.44 1.18
C GLY A 113 3.65 0.01 1.40
N MET A 114 4.53 0.29 0.44
CA MET A 114 5.97 0.03 0.58
C MET A 114 6.58 0.84 1.73
N ALA A 115 6.29 2.15 1.79
CA ALA A 115 6.80 3.02 2.84
C ALA A 115 6.32 2.60 4.23
N LEU A 116 5.03 2.30 4.39
CA LEU A 116 4.42 1.86 5.64
C LEU A 116 4.92 0.48 6.08
N SER A 117 5.25 -0.41 5.14
CA SER A 117 5.93 -1.68 5.44
C SER A 117 7.28 -1.43 6.08
N GLY A 118 8.08 -0.51 5.53
CA GLY A 118 9.37 -0.13 6.10
C GLY A 118 9.23 0.52 7.48
N VAL A 119 8.27 1.44 7.64
CA VAL A 119 7.96 2.07 8.93
C VAL A 119 7.52 1.05 9.97
N GLY A 120 6.67 0.08 9.59
CA GLY A 120 6.18 -0.97 10.48
C GLY A 120 7.31 -1.85 10.99
N ALA A 121 8.18 -2.32 10.09
CA ALA A 121 9.34 -3.12 10.46
C ALA A 121 10.36 -2.32 11.30
N TRP A 122 10.60 -1.05 10.96
CA TRP A 122 11.40 -0.15 11.79
C TRP A 122 10.82 0.03 13.20
N ALA A 123 9.52 0.30 13.31
CA ALA A 123 8.86 0.53 14.60
C ALA A 123 8.92 -0.72 15.48
N LEU A 124 8.69 -1.90 14.89
CA LEU A 124 8.78 -3.19 15.57
C LEU A 124 10.22 -3.44 16.05
N ALA A 125 11.21 -3.34 15.17
CA ALA A 125 12.61 -3.58 15.52
C ALA A 125 13.13 -2.57 16.56
N ARG A 126 12.69 -1.32 16.49
CA ARG A 126 12.99 -0.28 17.49
C ARG A 126 12.38 -0.61 18.85
N ALA A 127 11.16 -1.13 18.87
CA ALA A 127 10.49 -1.54 20.10
C ALA A 127 11.17 -2.76 20.76
N LEU A 128 11.66 -3.71 19.95
CA LEU A 128 12.31 -4.93 20.43
C LEU A 128 13.77 -4.73 20.86
N THR A 129 14.55 -3.96 20.10
CA THR A 129 16.00 -3.83 20.31
C THR A 129 16.39 -2.56 21.07
N GLY A 130 15.59 -1.49 20.98
CA GLY A 130 15.99 -0.16 21.44
C GLY A 130 17.12 0.48 20.62
N ASP A 131 17.60 -0.17 19.56
CA ASP A 131 18.67 0.29 18.67
C ASP A 131 18.09 0.96 17.41
N GLY A 132 18.68 2.08 16.99
CA GLY A 132 18.15 2.90 15.89
C GLY A 132 18.63 2.42 14.54
N ALA A 133 19.88 1.99 14.47
CA ALA A 133 20.51 1.48 13.26
C ALA A 133 19.95 0.11 12.91
N ALA A 134 19.82 -0.79 13.90
CA ALA A 134 19.20 -2.10 13.71
C ALA A 134 17.75 -1.97 13.23
N ALA A 135 16.99 -1.02 13.80
CA ALA A 135 15.63 -0.74 13.37
C ALA A 135 15.56 -0.22 11.93
N PHE A 136 16.48 0.68 11.56
CA PHE A 136 16.54 1.21 10.20
C PHE A 136 16.87 0.12 9.17
N LEU A 137 17.87 -0.71 9.46
CA LEU A 137 18.24 -1.84 8.62
C LEU A 137 17.09 -2.85 8.48
N ALA A 138 16.38 -3.14 9.58
CA ALA A 138 15.21 -4.03 9.54
C ALA A 138 14.11 -3.47 8.62
N GLY A 139 13.83 -2.16 8.70
CA GLY A 139 12.87 -1.51 7.80
C GLY A 139 13.27 -1.58 6.33
N LEU A 140 14.55 -1.33 6.02
CA LEU A 140 15.05 -1.41 4.65
C LEU A 140 14.96 -2.84 4.08
N VAL A 141 15.42 -3.84 4.86
CA VAL A 141 15.41 -5.24 4.42
C VAL A 141 13.98 -5.75 4.26
N PHE A 142 13.08 -5.41 5.18
CA PHE A 142 11.69 -5.85 5.10
C PHE A 142 10.99 -5.31 3.84
N ALA A 143 11.11 -4.02 3.56
CA ALA A 143 10.36 -3.37 2.50
C ALA A 143 11.02 -3.40 1.11
N PHE A 144 12.36 -3.51 1.04
CA PHE A 144 13.12 -3.31 -0.21
C PHE A 144 14.15 -4.39 -0.49
N ASN A 145 14.01 -5.60 0.08
CA ASN A 145 14.89 -6.69 -0.30
C ASN A 145 14.71 -7.08 -1.78
N PRO A 146 15.74 -7.65 -2.44
CA PRO A 146 15.67 -7.98 -3.86
C PRO A 146 14.53 -8.92 -4.26
N TRP A 147 14.14 -9.83 -3.37
CA TRP A 147 13.03 -10.75 -3.64
C TRP A 147 11.69 -9.98 -3.70
N GLN A 148 11.43 -9.10 -2.74
CA GLN A 148 10.25 -8.23 -2.73
C GLN A 148 10.18 -7.34 -3.97
N LEU A 149 11.30 -6.71 -4.34
CA LEU A 149 11.37 -5.84 -5.52
C LEU A 149 11.15 -6.61 -6.83
N ALA A 150 11.61 -7.86 -6.90
CA ALA A 150 11.38 -8.73 -8.04
C ALA A 150 9.90 -9.19 -8.16
N GLN A 151 9.10 -9.08 -7.10
CA GLN A 151 7.67 -9.36 -7.12
C GLN A 151 6.82 -8.15 -7.51
N ILE A 152 7.37 -6.94 -7.65
CA ILE A 152 6.59 -5.76 -8.07
C ILE A 152 5.79 -5.97 -9.37
N PRO A 153 6.29 -6.71 -10.38
CA PRO A 153 5.52 -7.00 -11.58
C PRO A 153 4.44 -8.10 -11.41
N HIS A 154 4.14 -8.55 -10.19
CA HIS A 154 3.23 -9.66 -9.88
C HIS A 154 2.29 -9.33 -8.72
#